data_AF-A0A2M8PNL7-F1
#
_entry.id   AF-A0A2M8PNL7-F1
#
_cell.length_a   1.000
_cell.length_b   1.000
_cell.length_c   1.000
_cell.angle_alpha   90.00
_cell.angle_beta   90.00
_cell.angle_gamma   90.00
#
_symmetry.space_group_name_H-M   'P 1'
#
loop_
_entity.id
_entity.type
_entity.pdbx_description
1 polymer ?
#
loop_
_entity_poly.entity_id
_entity_poly.type
_entity_poly.pdbx_seq_one_letter_code
_entity_poly.pdbx_strand_id
1 'polypeptide(L)'
;AFRIRADGTIYIAGFGSMSLLLPAITWAQYEHLRTTYAAGGYSGLVTVGTRTTGDTYANYNAVLRLPTPEEMERQFTHWLGVPLRLTRMQVIP
;
A
#
# COMPACT_ATOMS: atom_id res chain seq x y z
N ALA A 1 -14.89 -8.19 -1.28
CA ALA A 1 -15.33 -9.60 -1.17
C ALA A 1 -15.13 -10.05 0.26
N PHE A 2 -16.21 -10.36 0.99
CA PHE A 2 -16.15 -10.88 2.35
C PHE A 2 -15.74 -12.37 2.29
N ARG A 3 -14.77 -12.78 3.11
CA ARG A 3 -14.45 -14.20 3.28
C ARG A 3 -15.00 -14.62 4.64
N ILE A 4 -16.04 -15.44 4.61
CA ILE A 4 -16.63 -16.05 5.81
C ILE A 4 -15.93 -17.41 5.97
N ARG A 5 -15.23 -17.61 7.10
CA ARG A 5 -14.77 -18.94 7.50
C ARG A 5 -15.90 -19.66 8.24
N ALA A 6 -15.88 -20.99 8.21
CA ALA A 6 -16.90 -21.86 8.84
C ALA A 6 -16.97 -21.75 10.38
N ASP A 7 -16.11 -20.92 11.00
CA ASP A 7 -16.10 -20.59 12.43
C ASP A 7 -16.98 -19.38 12.79
N GLY A 8 -17.71 -18.81 11.82
CA GLY A 8 -18.61 -17.68 12.05
C GLY A 8 -17.90 -16.34 12.21
N THR A 9 -16.58 -16.30 12.04
CA THR A 9 -15.83 -15.06 12.20
C THR A 9 -15.84 -14.27 10.89
N ILE A 10 -16.56 -13.15 10.92
CA ILE A 10 -16.64 -12.20 9.79
C ILE A 10 -15.40 -11.31 9.86
N TYR A 11 -14.39 -11.63 9.06
CA TYR A 11 -13.25 -10.73 8.87
C TYR A 11 -13.40 -9.94 7.57
N ILE A 12 -13.31 -8.62 7.65
CA ILE A 12 -13.29 -7.75 6.48
C ILE A 12 -12.01 -8.06 5.69
N ALA A 13 -12.14 -8.79 4.59
CA ALA A 13 -11.00 -9.16 3.76
C ALA A 13 -10.52 -7.96 2.95
N GLY A 14 -9.64 -7.17 3.56
CA GLY A 14 -8.94 -6.03 2.97
C GLY A 14 -9.88 -4.86 2.70
N PHE A 15 -9.62 -3.73 3.37
CA PHE A 15 -10.27 -2.47 3.03
C PHE A 15 -10.08 -2.18 1.53
N GLY A 16 -11.12 -1.70 0.84
CA GLY A 16 -11.07 -1.42 -0.61
C GLY A 16 -9.95 -0.44 -0.98
N SER A 17 -9.61 0.44 -0.05
CA SER A 17 -8.36 1.21 -0.05
C SER A 17 -7.75 1.22 1.35
N MET A 18 -6.42 1.27 1.41
CA MET A 18 -5.64 1.38 2.63
C MET A 18 -4.60 2.48 2.45
N SER A 19 -4.34 3.27 3.49
CA SER A 19 -3.24 4.24 3.51
C SER A 19 -2.21 3.78 4.52
N LEU A 20 -1.01 3.49 4.07
CA LEU A 20 0.15 3.23 4.93
C LEU A 20 0.90 4.55 5.12
N LEU A 21 0.92 5.06 6.35
CA LEU A 21 1.65 6.28 6.69
C LEU A 21 3.09 5.93 7.04
N LEU A 22 4.04 6.41 6.24
CA LEU A 22 5.46 6.33 6.60
C LEU A 22 5.83 7.56 7.43
N PRO A 23 6.36 7.39 8.66
CA PRO A 23 6.66 8.52 9.54
C PRO A 23 7.75 9.42 8.96
N ALA A 24 8.78 8.82 8.36
CA ALA A 24 9.83 9.52 7.65
C ALA A 24 10.39 8.63 6.54
N ILE A 25 10.80 9.24 5.42
CA ILE A 25 11.50 8.56 4.32
C ILE A 25 12.56 9.49 3.72
N THR A 26 13.71 8.95 3.33
CA THR A 26 14.73 9.71 2.58
C THR A 26 14.37 9.82 1.10
N TRP A 27 14.96 10.77 0.39
CA TRP A 27 14.81 10.87 -1.07
C TRP A 27 15.17 9.56 -1.78
N ALA A 28 16.30 8.94 -1.41
CA ALA A 28 16.76 7.69 -2.04
C ALA A 28 15.78 6.52 -1.81
N GLN A 29 15.20 6.43 -0.60
CA GLN A 29 14.19 5.41 -0.30
C GLN A 29 12.90 5.66 -1.09
N TYR A 30 12.47 6.91 -1.22
CA TYR A 30 11.31 7.24 -2.04
C TYR A 30 11.55 6.95 -3.53
N GLU A 31 12.73 7.33 -4.05
CA GLU A 31 13.11 7.06 -5.44
C GLU A 31 13.17 5.55 -5.70
N HIS A 32 13.65 4.76 -4.74
CA HIS A 32 13.59 3.30 -4.81
C HIS A 32 12.15 2.79 -4.89
N LEU A 33 11.23 3.30 -4.05
CA LEU A 33 9.80 2.93 -4.14
C LEU A 33 9.21 3.28 -5.52
N ARG A 34 9.54 4.47 -6.02
CA ARG A 34 9.06 5.00 -7.30
C ARG A 34 9.53 4.16 -8.49
N THR A 35 10.82 3.84 -8.52
CA THR A 35 11.41 3.05 -9.60
C THR A 35 11.00 1.58 -9.54
N THR A 36 10.95 1.00 -8.34
CA THR A 36 10.67 -0.44 -8.14
C THR A 36 9.19 -0.78 -8.28
N TYR A 37 8.31 0.01 -7.66
CA TYR A 37 6.88 -0.33 -7.54
C TYR A 37 5.96 0.53 -8.41
N ALA A 38 6.47 1.62 -8.98
CA ALA A 38 5.71 2.51 -9.86
C ALA A 38 6.36 2.69 -11.24
N ALA A 39 7.39 1.90 -11.59
CA ALA A 39 8.10 1.97 -12.88
C ALA A 39 8.57 3.39 -13.25
N GLY A 40 8.95 4.20 -12.25
CA GLY A 40 9.36 5.60 -12.44
C GLY A 40 8.20 6.60 -12.50
N GLY A 41 6.94 6.16 -12.48
CA GLY A 41 5.76 7.00 -12.30
C GLY A 41 5.40 7.22 -10.83
N TYR A 42 4.17 7.68 -10.54
CA TYR A 42 3.64 7.84 -9.18
C TYR A 42 2.55 6.81 -8.83
N SER A 43 2.33 5.85 -9.73
CA SER A 43 1.40 4.75 -9.52
C SER A 43 1.90 3.48 -10.19
N GLY A 44 1.68 2.33 -9.57
CA GLY A 44 2.01 1.04 -10.17
C GLY A 44 1.26 -0.12 -9.56
N LEU A 45 1.31 -1.26 -10.25
CA LEU A 45 0.65 -2.49 -9.83
C LEU A 45 1.54 -3.24 -8.84
N VAL A 46 0.97 -3.57 -7.69
CA VAL A 46 1.65 -4.29 -6.61
C VAL A 46 0.79 -5.43 -6.09
N THR A 47 1.44 -6.47 -5.57
CA THR A 47 0.76 -7.53 -4.82
C THR A 47 0.98 -7.27 -3.33
N VAL A 48 -0.10 -7.07 -2.59
CA VAL A 48 -0.04 -6.86 -1.15
C VAL A 48 -0.29 -8.19 -0.44
N GLY A 49 0.74 -8.66 0.28
CA GLY A 49 0.65 -9.79 1.18
C GLY A 49 0.34 -9.32 2.60
N THR A 50 -0.87 -9.59 3.07
CA THR A 50 -1.25 -9.37 4.47
C THR A 50 -0.98 -10.63 5.28
N ARG A 51 -0.30 -10.47 6.42
CA ARG A 51 0.03 -11.57 7.33
C ARG A 51 -0.55 -11.27 8.71
N THR A 52 -1.03 -12.30 9.40
CA THR A 52 -1.22 -12.27 10.85
C THR A 52 0.06 -12.77 11.51
N THR A 53 0.17 -12.69 12.84
CA THR A 53 1.36 -13.02 13.66
C THR A 53 1.94 -14.44 13.46
N GLY A 54 1.39 -15.27 12.58
CA GLY A 54 1.97 -16.57 12.21
C GLY A 54 1.62 -17.11 10.83
N ASP A 55 0.82 -16.42 9.99
CA ASP A 55 0.42 -16.97 8.69
C ASP A 55 0.09 -15.89 7.63
N THR A 56 0.12 -16.25 6.35
CA THR A 56 -0.31 -15.40 5.24
C THR A 56 -1.84 -15.37 5.20
N TYR A 57 -2.39 -14.23 5.59
CA TYR A 57 -3.83 -14.03 5.72
C TYR A 57 -4.53 -13.84 4.36
N ALA A 58 -3.97 -12.99 3.50
CA ALA A 58 -4.46 -12.79 2.14
C ALA A 58 -3.42 -12.12 1.24
N ASN A 59 -3.36 -12.55 -0.02
CA ASN A 59 -2.66 -11.86 -1.10
C ASN A 59 -3.69 -11.22 -2.03
N TYR A 60 -3.49 -9.95 -2.40
CA TYR A 60 -4.35 -9.29 -3.39
C TYR A 60 -3.56 -8.32 -4.26
N ASN A 61 -4.00 -8.18 -5.51
CA ASN A 61 -3.47 -7.19 -6.43
C ASN A 61 -4.05 -5.81 -6.08
N ALA A 62 -3.19 -4.81 -6.05
CA ALA A 62 -3.54 -3.44 -5.72
C ALA A 62 -2.77 -2.46 -6.62
N VAL A 63 -3.30 -1.25 -6.73
CA VAL A 63 -2.58 -0.11 -7.27
C VAL A 63 -1.96 0.63 -6.09
N LEU A 64 -0.63 0.71 -6.06
CA LEU A 64 0.12 1.61 -5.20
C LEU A 64 0.09 3.01 -5.83
N ARG A 65 -0.22 4.02 -5.03
CA ARG A 65 -0.09 5.42 -5.39
C ARG A 65 0.86 6.09 -4.41
N LEU A 66 1.93 6.65 -4.95
CA LEU A 66 2.89 7.47 -4.23
C LEU A 66 2.38 8.93 -4.26
N PRO A 67 2.53 9.66 -3.15
CA PRO A 67 2.34 11.10 -3.17
C PRO A 67 3.44 11.75 -4.01
N THR A 68 3.09 12.79 -4.74
CA THR A 68 4.05 13.60 -5.49
C THR A 68 4.88 14.46 -4.54
N PRO A 69 6.10 14.88 -4.93
CA PRO A 69 6.96 15.72 -4.09
C PRO A 69 6.29 17.00 -3.57
N GLU A 70 5.32 17.54 -4.31
CA GLU A 70 4.53 18.73 -3.95
C GLU A 70 3.51 18.45 -2.84
N GLU A 71 3.05 17.20 -2.72
CA GLU A 71 2.09 16.75 -1.69
C GLU A 71 2.78 16.34 -0.38
N MET A 72 4.11 16.38 -0.30
CA MET A 72 4.89 15.93 0.85
C MET A 72 5.57 17.08 1.59
N GLU A 73 5.55 17.00 2.91
CA GLU A 73 6.29 17.94 3.75
C GLU A 73 7.75 17.50 3.88
N ARG A 74 8.68 18.39 3.49
CA ARG A 74 10.11 18.14 3.55
C ARG A 74 10.72 18.81 4.77
N GLN A 75 11.41 18.02 5.58
CA GLN A 75 12.26 18.50 6.67
C GLN A 75 13.71 18.07 6.42
N PHE A 76 14.57 19.04 6.10
CA PHE A 76 15.98 18.83 5.74
C PHE A 76 16.17 17.81 4.60
N THR A 77 16.63 16.60 4.94
CA THR A 77 16.96 15.47 4.06
C THR A 77 15.85 14.40 3.99
N HIS A 78 14.75 14.59 4.72
CA HIS A 78 13.66 13.62 4.82
C HIS A 78 12.32 14.23 4.44
N TRP A 79 11.40 13.36 4.02
CA TRP A 79 9.98 13.65 3.90
C TRP A 79 9.23 13.02 5.05
N LEU A 80 8.35 13.80 5.67
CA LEU A 80 7.59 13.39 6.85
C LEU A 80 6.17 13.00 6.47
N GLY A 81 5.64 12.01 7.21
CA GLY A 81 4.23 11.65 7.13
C GLY A 81 3.76 11.27 5.72
N VAL A 82 4.56 10.52 4.98
CA VAL A 82 4.32 10.18 3.57
C VAL A 82 3.21 9.13 3.46
N PRO A 83 2.02 9.46 2.90
CA PRO A 83 0.91 8.52 2.82
C PRO A 83 1.00 7.67 1.53
N LEU A 84 1.35 6.41 1.66
CA LEU A 84 1.28 5.43 0.57
C LEU A 84 -0.15 4.90 0.45
N ARG A 85 -0.81 5.12 -0.69
CA ARG A 85 -2.18 4.63 -0.89
C ARG A 85 -2.16 3.32 -1.67
N LEU A 86 -2.84 2.32 -1.15
CA LEU A 86 -3.01 1.00 -1.76
C LEU A 86 -4.50 0.81 -2.05
N THR A 87 -4.85 0.69 -3.33
CA THR A 87 -6.24 0.46 -3.75
C THR A 87 -6.38 -0.94 -4.31
N ARG A 88 -7.19 -1.78 -3.70
CA ARG A 88 -7.38 -3.17 -4.14
C ARG A 88 -8.07 -3.18 -5.51
N MET A 89 -7.54 -3.98 -6.43
CA MET A 89 -8.18 -4.20 -7.72
C MET A 89 -9.41 -5.09 -7.55
N GLN A 90 -10.53 -4.68 -8.14
CA GLN A 90 -11.71 -5.52 -8.24
C GLN A 90 -11.55 -6.48 -9.42
N VAL A 91 -11.96 -7.73 -9.23
CA VAL A 91 -12.14 -8.66 -10.33
C VAL A 91 -13.41 -8.23 -11.05
N ILE A 92 -13.30 -7.83 -12.32
CA ILE A 92 -14.46 -7.59 -13.17
C ILE A 92 -15.01 -8.98 -13.53
N PRO A 93 -16.25 -9.32 -13.15
CA PRO A 93 -16.85 -10.62 -13.44
C PRO A 93 -17.16 -10.82 -14.92
#